data_AF-A0A2I1HW24-F1
#
_entry.id   AF-A0A2I1HW24-F1
#
_cell.length_a   1.000
_cell.length_b   1.000
_cell.length_c   1.000
_cell.angle_alpha   90.00
_cell.angle_beta   90.00
_cell.angle_gamma   90.00
#
_symmetry.space_group_name_H-M   'P 1'
#
loop_
_entity.id
_entity.type
_entity.pdbx_description
1 polymer ?
#
loop_
_entity_poly.entity_id
_entity_poly.type
_entity_poly.pdbx_seq_one_letter_code
_entity_poly.pdbx_strand_id
1 'polypeptide(L)'
;MSKVIEIDVDDVYKNDAENDVDKNNVDENGVDKTFSFDDKRHNGKPITRIEISPNEKYLITCSKEDNRSIVGWNVEDMDKVQLKFHQTVKINEYEIKSLCVSDDKKLAYISHPYCYGK
;
A
#
# COMPACT_ATOMS: atom_id res chain seq x y z
N MET A 1 19.66 -1.85 18.17
CA MET A 1 18.33 -1.91 18.83
C MET A 1 17.29 -1.71 17.75
N SER A 2 16.28 -2.58 17.70
CA SER A 2 15.16 -2.46 16.77
C SER A 2 14.09 -1.58 17.41
N LYS A 3 13.55 -0.60 16.68
CA LYS A 3 12.45 0.25 17.15
C LYS A 3 11.16 -0.23 16.48
N VAL A 4 10.12 -0.44 17.29
CA VAL A 4 8.76 -0.69 16.80
C VAL A 4 8.05 0.67 16.78
N ILE A 5 7.49 1.04 15.64
CA ILE A 5 6.68 2.24 15.49
C ILE A 5 5.32 1.79 14.97
N GLU A 6 4.28 2.17 15.71
CA GLU A 6 2.88 2.02 15.29
C GLU A 6 2.43 3.35 14.71
N ILE A 7 1.86 3.31 13.51
CA ILE A 7 1.30 4.47 12.83
C ILE A 7 -0.16 4.16 12.56
N ASP A 8 -1.04 5.03 13.06
CA ASP A 8 -2.41 5.06 12.56
C ASP A 8 -2.37 5.62 11.15
N VAL A 9 -2.75 4.80 10.18
CA VAL A 9 -2.68 5.14 8.78
C VAL A 9 -3.63 6.32 8.49
N ASP A 10 -4.73 6.46 9.25
CA ASP A 10 -5.64 7.60 9.12
C ASP A 10 -5.02 8.93 9.59
N ASP A 11 -4.01 8.91 10.47
CA ASP A 11 -3.32 10.10 11.01
C ASP A 11 -2.17 10.61 10.13
N VAL A 12 -1.82 9.91 9.05
CA VAL A 12 -0.70 10.30 8.17
C VAL A 12 -1.14 11.35 7.15
N TYR A 13 -0.29 12.36 6.91
CA TYR A 13 -0.44 13.32 5.81
C TYR A 13 -0.65 12.58 4.48
N LYS A 14 -1.88 12.65 3.96
CA LYS A 14 -2.23 12.16 2.64
C LYS A 14 -1.41 12.96 1.63
N ASN A 15 -0.64 12.27 0.80
CA ASN A 15 -0.13 12.90 -0.40
C ASN A 15 -1.32 12.95 -1.36
N ASP A 16 -1.91 14.13 -1.55
CA ASP A 16 -3.06 14.39 -2.43
C ASP A 16 -2.67 14.29 -3.92
N ALA A 17 -1.97 13.23 -4.30
CA ALA A 17 -1.94 12.81 -5.69
C ALA A 17 -3.29 12.12 -5.96
N GLU A 18 -4.33 12.93 -6.16
CA GLU A 18 -5.59 12.51 -6.77
C GLU A 18 -5.28 11.92 -8.14
N ASN A 19 -5.10 10.60 -8.21
CA ASN A 19 -5.30 9.85 -9.43
C ASN A 19 -6.73 9.32 -9.38
N ASP A 20 -7.68 10.23 -9.58
CA ASP A 20 -9.06 9.87 -9.88
C ASP A 20 -9.12 9.46 -11.36
N VAL A 21 -9.00 8.16 -11.62
CA VAL A 21 -9.35 7.58 -12.91
C VAL A 21 -10.16 6.31 -12.64
N ASP A 22 -11.35 6.46 -12.07
CA ASP A 22 -12.41 5.47 -12.28
C ASP A 22 -13.19 5.84 -13.56
N LYS A 23 -12.67 5.40 -14.71
CA LYS A 23 -13.46 5.28 -15.94
C LYS A 23 -13.49 3.82 -16.36
N ASN A 24 -14.28 3.04 -15.63
CA ASN A 24 -14.75 1.75 -16.09
C ASN A 24 -15.71 1.92 -17.28
N ASN A 25 -15.16 2.03 -18.50
CA ASN A 25 -15.93 1.73 -19.71
C ASN A 25 -15.85 0.22 -19.96
N VAL A 26 -16.88 -0.49 -19.49
CA VAL A 26 -17.04 -1.93 -19.76
C VAL A 26 -17.60 -2.07 -21.17
N ASP A 27 -16.74 -2.41 -22.14
CA ASP A 27 -17.19 -2.99 -23.40
C ASP A 27 -17.46 -4.49 -23.16
N GLU A 28 -18.69 -4.90 -23.43
CA GLU A 28 -19.12 -6.29 -23.42
C GLU A 28 -18.74 -6.92 -24.75
N ASN A 29 -17.54 -7.53 -24.82
CA ASN A 29 -17.37 -8.65 -25.74
C ASN A 29 -16.30 -9.62 -25.25
N GLY A 30 -16.60 -10.90 -25.46
CA GLY A 30 -15.93 -12.03 -24.83
C GLY A 30 -14.48 -12.27 -25.26
N VAL A 31 -13.88 -13.21 -24.51
CA VAL A 31 -12.56 -13.83 -24.67
C VAL A 31 -11.40 -13.01 -24.06
N ASP A 32 -10.92 -13.51 -22.91
CA ASP A 32 -9.76 -13.04 -22.12
C ASP A 32 -9.61 -11.53 -21.96
N LYS A 33 -10.49 -10.95 -21.12
CA LYS A 33 -10.31 -9.59 -20.58
C LYS A 33 -9.04 -9.56 -19.73
N THR A 34 -7.92 -9.27 -20.39
CA THR A 34 -6.69 -8.84 -19.74
C THR A 34 -6.97 -7.43 -19.23
N PHE A 35 -7.34 -7.31 -17.96
CA PHE A 35 -7.63 -6.02 -17.37
C PHE A 35 -6.34 -5.19 -17.35
N SER A 36 -6.24 -4.18 -18.23
CA SER A 36 -5.14 -3.23 -18.24
C SER A 36 -5.49 -2.07 -17.31
N PHE A 37 -5.11 -2.19 -16.03
CA PHE A 37 -5.24 -1.10 -15.08
C PHE A 37 -4.02 -0.19 -15.19
N ASP A 38 -4.21 1.06 -15.65
CA ASP A 38 -3.16 2.09 -15.69
C ASP A 38 -2.94 2.69 -14.29
N ASP A 39 -2.73 1.81 -13.31
CA ASP A 39 -2.61 2.18 -11.91
C ASP A 39 -1.16 2.53 -11.61
N LYS A 40 -0.81 3.81 -11.79
CA LYS A 40 0.53 4.36 -11.54
C LYS A 40 0.88 4.46 -10.05
N ARG A 41 0.24 3.67 -9.19
CA ARG A 41 0.61 3.52 -7.78
C ARG A 41 2.06 3.04 -7.69
N HIS A 42 2.74 3.45 -6.62
CA HIS A 42 4.19 3.33 -6.50
C HIS A 42 4.98 4.00 -7.65
N ASN A 43 4.41 4.99 -8.35
CA ASN A 43 5.03 5.64 -9.52
C ASN A 43 5.45 4.65 -10.61
N GLY A 44 4.70 3.55 -10.76
CA GLY A 44 4.99 2.47 -11.71
C GLY A 44 6.22 1.62 -11.34
N LYS A 45 6.78 1.78 -10.13
CA LYS A 45 7.87 0.94 -9.64
C LYS A 45 7.37 -0.43 -9.20
N PRO A 46 8.22 -1.47 -9.26
CA PRO A 46 7.85 -2.81 -8.82
C PRO A 46 7.34 -2.83 -7.37
N ILE A 47 6.28 -3.60 -7.14
CA ILE A 47 5.86 -3.96 -5.78
C ILE A 47 6.87 -4.99 -5.26
N THR A 48 7.42 -4.70 -4.09
CA THR A 48 8.51 -5.48 -3.47
C THR A 48 8.08 -6.22 -2.22
N ARG A 49 6.92 -5.85 -1.64
CA ARG A 49 6.33 -6.52 -0.47
C ARG A 49 4.82 -6.30 -0.48
N ILE A 50 4.12 -7.30 0.01
CA ILE A 50 2.68 -7.31 0.20
C ILE A 50 2.43 -7.84 1.62
N GLU A 51 1.57 -7.17 2.38
CA GLU A 51 1.14 -7.62 3.72
C GLU A 51 -0.39 -7.53 3.80
N ILE A 52 -1.01 -8.54 4.40
CA ILE A 52 -2.47 -8.66 4.56
C ILE A 52 -2.79 -8.62 6.04
N SER A 53 -3.91 -7.98 6.40
CA SER A 53 -4.39 -7.94 7.77
C SER A 53 -4.92 -9.31 8.24
N PRO A 54 -4.95 -9.60 9.55
CA PRO A 54 -5.29 -10.93 10.07
C PRO A 54 -6.66 -11.47 9.62
N ASN A 55 -7.67 -10.61 9.48
CA ASN A 55 -9.00 -10.98 9.01
C ASN A 55 -9.23 -10.63 7.53
N GLU A 56 -8.15 -10.38 6.78
CA GLU A 56 -8.19 -10.10 5.34
C GLU A 56 -9.08 -8.90 4.97
N LYS A 57 -9.28 -7.96 5.90
CA LYS A 57 -10.08 -6.74 5.67
C LYS A 57 -9.28 -5.63 4.99
N TYR A 58 -7.95 -5.68 5.13
CA TYR A 58 -7.05 -4.66 4.64
C TYR A 58 -5.78 -5.27 4.07
N LEU A 59 -5.28 -4.67 2.99
CA LEU A 59 -4.06 -5.06 2.31
C LEU A 59 -3.18 -3.82 2.16
N ILE A 60 -1.87 -4.01 2.26
CA ILE A 60 -0.90 -3.02 1.84
C ILE A 60 0.06 -3.57 0.79
N THR A 61 0.46 -2.72 -0.13
CA THR A 61 1.55 -2.98 -1.09
C THR A 61 2.66 -1.98 -0.86
N CYS A 62 3.92 -2.41 -1.02
CA CYS A 62 5.08 -1.56 -0.78
C CYS A 62 6.09 -1.64 -1.92
N SER A 63 6.64 -0.50 -2.32
CA SER A 63 7.74 -0.45 -3.28
C SER A 63 9.01 0.13 -2.65
N LYS A 64 10.06 -0.69 -2.51
CA LYS A 64 11.37 -0.23 -2.04
C LYS A 64 12.00 0.79 -2.99
N GLU A 65 11.74 0.67 -4.30
CA GLU A 65 12.31 1.53 -5.33
C GLU A 65 11.60 2.89 -5.45
N ASP A 66 10.34 2.98 -5.03
CA ASP A 66 9.60 4.24 -4.95
C ASP A 66 9.63 4.85 -3.54
N ASN A 67 10.85 5.08 -3.03
CA ASN A 67 11.06 5.69 -1.71
C ASN A 67 10.26 5.02 -0.58
N ARG A 68 10.07 3.70 -0.66
CA ARG A 68 9.28 2.92 0.32
C ARG A 68 7.86 3.45 0.45
N SER A 69 7.25 3.78 -0.68
CA SER A 69 5.83 4.09 -0.74
C SER A 69 5.03 2.83 -0.40
N ILE A 70 4.02 3.05 0.43
CA ILE A 70 3.07 2.05 0.92
C ILE A 70 1.70 2.50 0.46
N VAL A 71 0.97 1.61 -0.17
CA VAL A 71 -0.39 1.86 -0.63
C VAL A 71 -1.31 0.92 0.13
N GLY A 72 -2.37 1.48 0.71
CA GLY A 72 -3.39 0.76 1.45
C GLY A 72 -4.65 0.52 0.63
N TRP A 73 -5.27 -0.63 0.86
CA TRP A 73 -6.38 -1.16 0.09
C TRP A 73 -7.43 -1.78 1.02
N ASN A 74 -8.69 -1.39 0.85
CA ASN A 74 -9.80 -2.04 1.53
C ASN A 74 -10.24 -3.29 0.75
N VAL A 75 -10.43 -4.40 1.48
CA VAL A 75 -10.77 -5.73 0.94
C VAL A 75 -12.24 -6.11 1.23
N GLU A 76 -12.94 -5.33 2.06
CA GLU A 76 -14.29 -5.64 2.59
C GLU A 76 -15.42 -5.83 1.54
N ASP A 77 -15.16 -5.62 0.24
CA ASP A 77 -16.11 -5.79 -0.86
C ASP A 77 -15.55 -6.80 -1.90
N MET A 78 -15.54 -8.09 -1.55
CA MET A 78 -15.06 -9.18 -2.45
C MET A 78 -15.95 -9.37 -3.70
N ASP A 79 -17.17 -8.86 -3.68
CA ASP A 79 -18.09 -8.85 -4.83
C ASP A 79 -17.57 -7.98 -5.98
N LYS A 80 -16.57 -7.14 -5.71
CA LYS A 80 -15.87 -6.34 -6.72
C LYS A 80 -14.54 -7.00 -7.05
N VAL A 81 -14.29 -7.22 -8.34
CA VAL A 81 -13.03 -7.74 -8.89
C VAL A 81 -11.82 -6.84 -8.55
N GLN A 82 -12.06 -5.63 -8.01
CA GLN A 82 -11.05 -4.62 -7.76
C GLN A 82 -11.03 -4.18 -6.29
N LEU A 83 -9.83 -4.20 -5.71
CA LEU A 83 -9.56 -3.64 -4.39
C LEU A 83 -9.78 -2.12 -4.39
N LYS A 84 -10.41 -1.60 -3.34
CA LYS A 84 -10.64 -0.16 -3.20
C LYS A 84 -9.42 0.51 -2.58
N PHE A 85 -8.86 1.47 -3.30
CA PHE A 85 -7.79 2.32 -2.77
C PHE A 85 -8.24 3.05 -1.51
N HIS A 86 -7.36 3.06 -0.52
CA HIS A 86 -7.55 3.81 0.72
C HIS A 86 -6.64 5.04 0.74
N GLN A 87 -5.32 4.82 0.67
CA GLN A 87 -4.34 5.90 0.70
C GLN A 87 -2.93 5.45 0.29
N THR A 88 -2.04 6.44 0.15
CA THR A 88 -0.59 6.24 0.01
C THR A 88 0.16 6.91 1.16
N VAL A 89 1.08 6.16 1.77
CA VAL A 89 2.00 6.60 2.84
C VAL A 89 3.44 6.47 2.35
N LYS A 90 4.32 7.38 2.77
CA LYS A 90 5.77 7.25 2.56
C LYS A 90 6.46 7.20 3.91
N ILE A 91 7.36 6.24 4.08
CA ILE A 91 8.16 6.10 5.31
C ILE A 91 9.59 6.55 5.02
N ASN A 92 10.10 7.49 5.81
CA ASN A 92 11.47 8.04 5.67
C ASN A 92 12.55 7.14 6.29
N GLU A 93 12.25 5.86 6.52
CA GLU A 93 13.17 4.90 7.12
C GLU A 93 13.95 4.18 6.02
N TYR A 94 15.26 4.04 6.19
CA TYR A 94 16.11 3.47 5.14
C TYR A 94 15.97 1.97 4.95
N GLU A 95 15.66 1.22 6.00
CA GLU A 95 15.52 -0.23 5.90
C GLU A 95 14.40 -0.70 6.82
N ILE A 96 13.29 -1.11 6.19
CA ILE A 96 12.19 -1.79 6.86
C ILE A 96 12.51 -3.29 6.82
N LYS A 97 12.80 -3.88 7.97
CA LYS A 97 13.07 -5.32 8.09
C LYS A 97 11.79 -6.13 8.19
N SER A 98 10.85 -5.62 8.99
CA SER A 98 9.53 -6.21 9.17
C SER A 98 8.47 -5.14 9.07
N LEU A 99 7.34 -5.53 8.51
CA LEU A 99 6.17 -4.70 8.27
C LEU A 99 4.94 -5.59 8.48
N CYS A 100 3.93 -5.10 9.17
CA CYS A 100 2.63 -5.75 9.26
C CYS A 100 1.53 -4.70 9.40
N VAL A 101 0.31 -5.10 9.06
CA VAL A 101 -0.87 -4.24 9.11
C VAL A 101 -2.00 -4.92 9.87
N SER A 102 -2.75 -4.16 10.65
CA SER A 102 -3.93 -4.65 11.38
C SER A 102 -5.21 -4.46 10.58
N ASP A 103 -6.30 -5.11 11.02
CA ASP A 103 -7.63 -4.88 10.44
C ASP A 103 -8.12 -3.46 10.70
N ASP A 104 -7.73 -2.86 11.83
CA ASP A 104 -7.96 -1.44 12.15
C ASP A 104 -7.04 -0.49 11.35
N LYS A 105 -6.43 -0.96 10.25
CA LYS A 105 -5.54 -0.20 9.36
C LYS A 105 -4.30 0.38 10.05
N LYS A 106 -3.88 -0.15 11.19
CA LYS A 106 -2.64 0.29 11.86
C LYS A 106 -1.44 -0.39 11.24
N LEU A 107 -0.39 0.38 11.00
CA LEU A 107 0.85 -0.09 10.43
C LEU A 107 1.90 -0.21 11.52
N ALA A 108 2.48 -1.40 11.69
CA ALA A 108 3.62 -1.61 12.55
C ALA A 108 4.84 -2.01 11.71
N TYR A 109 5.99 -1.42 12.01
CA TYR A 109 7.23 -1.79 11.34
C TYR A 109 8.42 -1.78 12.29
N ILE A 110 9.42 -2.56 11.89
CA ILE A 110 10.74 -2.61 12.51
C ILE A 110 11.76 -2.09 11.50
N SER A 111 12.42 -1.00 11.86
CA SER A 111 13.55 -0.46 11.11
C SER A 111 14.87 -0.59 11.88
N HIS A 112 15.98 -0.53 11.15
CA HIS A 112 17.29 -0.27 11.75
C HIS A 112 17.53 1.23 11.76
N PRO A 113 17.56 1.90 12.93
CA PRO A 113 18.04 3.27 12.98
C PRO A 113 19.53 3.25 12.60
N TYR A 114 19.92 4.05 11.62
CA TYR A 114 21.33 4.37 11.47
C TYR A 114 21.78 5.09 12.73
N CYS A 115 22.58 4.41 13.55
CA CYS A 115 23.36 5.08 14.57
C CYS A 115 24.44 5.87 13.82
N TYR A 116 24.25 7.17 13.62
CA TYR A 116 25.40 8.04 13.38
C TYR A 116 26.35 7.84 14.56
N GLY A 117 27.53 7.31 14.28
CA GLY A 117 28.57 7.11 15.28
C GLY A 117 28.79 8.43 16.03
N LYS A 118 28.58 8.38 17.35
CA LYS A 118 29.04 9.43 18.26
C LYS A 118 30.54 9.29 18.46
#